data_AF-A0A7C5MCK4-F1
#
_entry.id   AF-A0A7C5MCK4-F1
#
_cell.length_a   1.000
_cell.length_b   1.000
_cell.length_c   1.000
_cell.angle_alpha   90.00
_cell.angle_beta   90.00
_cell.angle_gamma   90.00
#
_symmetry.space_group_name_H-M   'P 1'
#
loop_
_entity.id
_entity.type
_entity.pdbx_description
1 polymer ?
#
loop_
_entity_poly.entity_id
_entity_poly.type
_entity_poly.pdbx_seq_one_letter_code
_entity_poly.pdbx_strand_id
1 'polypeptide(L)' 'AKLFGLYSGRNKNKFSGIEYEIKKTGSPILKNCIAYLDCKVIKSIDVGDHIIYIGEILEAEIKSNEKPLIYNPQDYF' A
#
# COMPACT_ATOMS: atom_id res chain seq x y z
N ALA A 1 3.17 -1.99 9.42
CA ALA A 1 4.19 -1.10 8.83
C ALA A 1 5.60 -1.71 8.79
N LYS A 2 6.20 -2.12 9.91
CA LYS A 2 7.62 -2.57 9.99
C LYS A 2 8.06 -3.57 8.91
N LEU A 3 7.29 -4.63 8.66
CA LEU A 3 7.63 -5.64 7.64
C LEU A 3 7.73 -5.05 6.21
N PHE A 4 6.81 -4.14 5.86
CA PHE A 4 6.72 -3.57 4.52
C PHE A 4 7.68 -2.39 4.30
N GLY A 5 8.06 -1.69 5.37
CA GLY A 5 8.96 -0.53 5.32
C GLY A 5 10.45 -0.81 5.55
N LEU A 6 10.82 -1.87 6.28
CA LEU A 6 12.24 -2.12 6.65
C LEU A 6 12.95 -3.15 5.76
N TYR A 7 12.20 -3.99 5.05
CA TYR A 7 12.78 -5.06 4.22
C TYR A 7 12.41 -4.88 2.74
N SER A 8 13.37 -5.21 1.87
CA SER A 8 13.11 -5.28 0.42
C SER A 8 12.36 -6.57 0.08
N GLY A 9 11.32 -6.44 -0.75
CA GLY A 9 10.58 -7.59 -1.29
C GLY A 9 11.44 -8.49 -2.19
N ARG A 10 12.59 -8.00 -2.67
CA ARG A 10 13.55 -8.77 -3.47
C ARG A 10 14.18 -9.92 -2.68
N ASN A 11 14.41 -9.70 -1.38
CA ASN A 11 15.15 -10.63 -0.52
C ASN A 11 14.23 -11.42 0.43
N LYS A 12 13.00 -10.94 0.62
CA LYS A 12 12.03 -11.54 1.54
C LYS A 12 10.64 -11.42 0.97
N ASN A 13 9.89 -12.53 0.96
CA ASN A 13 8.47 -12.48 0.66
C ASN A 13 7.72 -11.77 1.80
N LYS A 14 7.36 -10.51 1.57
CA LYS A 14 6.67 -9.66 2.57
C LYS A 14 5.22 -10.03 2.79
N PHE A 15 4.62 -10.78 1.87
CA PHE A 15 3.25 -11.27 1.99
C PHE A 15 3.17 -12.65 2.66
N SER A 16 4.31 -13.29 2.95
CA SER A 16 4.34 -14.57 3.65
C SER A 16 3.68 -14.44 5.02
N GLY A 17 2.58 -15.16 5.25
CA GLY A 17 1.80 -15.11 6.49
C GLY A 17 0.95 -13.86 6.68
N ILE A 18 0.79 -13.02 5.64
CA ILE A 18 -0.09 -11.86 5.67
C ILE A 18 -1.32 -12.16 4.83
N GLU A 19 -2.51 -12.01 5.43
CA GLU A 19 -3.76 -12.17 4.68
C GLU A 19 -4.03 -10.95 3.79
N TYR A 20 -4.29 -11.23 2.52
CA TYR A 20 -4.73 -10.25 1.54
C TYR A 20 -5.78 -10.87 0.62
N GLU A 21 -6.50 -10.01 -0.09
CA GLU A 21 -7.48 -10.35 -1.12
C GLU A 21 -7.13 -9.65 -2.43
N ILE A 22 -7.62 -10.17 -3.55
CA ILE A 22 -7.47 -9.53 -4.86
C ILE A 22 -8.80 -8.88 -5.24
N LYS A 23 -8.74 -7.62 -5.70
CA LYS A 23 -9.91 -6.83 -6.17
C LYS A 23 -9.76 -6.50 -7.66
N LYS A 24 -10.35 -5.38 -8.10
CA LYS A 24 -10.47 -4.95 -9.51
C LYS A 24 -9.16 -4.96 -10.30
N THR A 25 -8.05 -4.51 -9.74
CA THR A 25 -6.80 -4.33 -10.53
C THR A 25 -5.90 -5.56 -10.56
N GLY A 26 -6.17 -6.57 -9.73
CA GLY A 26 -5.22 -7.65 -9.47
C GLY A 26 -4.20 -7.33 -8.37
N SER A 27 -4.18 -6.10 -7.83
CA SER A 27 -3.29 -5.73 -6.73
C SER A 27 -3.73 -6.35 -5.39
N PRO A 28 -2.78 -6.76 -4.52
CA PRO A 28 -3.11 -7.33 -3.22
C PRO A 28 -3.61 -6.27 -2.24
N ILE A 29 -4.79 -6.48 -1.69
CA ILE A 29 -5.43 -5.63 -0.68
C ILE A 29 -5.33 -6.32 0.68
N LEU A 30 -4.67 -5.68 1.63
CA LEU A 30 -4.50 -6.24 2.98
C LEU A 30 -5.87 -6.40 3.66
N LYS A 31 -6.13 -7.58 4.25
CA LYS A 31 -7.42 -7.78 4.93
C LYS A 31 -7.57 -6.89 6.16
N ASN A 32 -6.48 -6.66 6.88
CA ASN A 32 -6.46 -5.89 8.13
C ASN A 32 -6.09 -4.40 7.92
N CYS A 33 -6.41 -3.82 6.75
CA CYS A 33 -6.33 -2.36 6.59
C CYS A 33 -7.63 -1.69 7.04
N ILE A 34 -7.55 -0.41 7.44
CA ILE A 34 -8.76 0.37 7.79
C ILE A 34 -9.49 0.90 6.55
N ALA A 35 -8.80 1.03 5.42
CA ALA A 35 -9.34 1.44 4.13
C ALA A 35 -8.37 1.06 2.99
N TYR A 36 -8.87 1.03 1.75
CA TYR A 36 -8.04 0.90 0.55
C TYR A 36 -8.59 1.69 -0.63
N LEU A 37 -7.71 1.97 -1.59
CA LEU A 37 -8.02 2.50 -2.92
C LEU A 37 -7.36 1.57 -3.94
N ASP A 38 -8.16 0.95 -4.80
CA ASP A 38 -7.68 0.07 -5.88
C ASP A 38 -7.63 0.85 -7.19
N CYS A 39 -6.43 1.14 -7.69
CA CYS A 39 -6.22 2.17 -8.71
C CYS A 39 -5.57 1.63 -9.98
N LYS A 40 -6.05 2.08 -11.14
CA LYS A 40 -5.37 1.92 -12.42
C LYS A 40 -4.45 3.10 -12.67
N VAL A 41 -3.18 2.85 -12.96
CA VAL A 41 -2.23 3.92 -13.33
C VAL A 41 -2.64 4.52 -14.67
N ILE A 42 -2.87 5.84 -14.69
CA ILE A 42 -3.21 6.61 -15.89
C ILE A 42 -2.09 7.54 -16.35
N LYS A 43 -1.14 7.87 -15.46
CA LYS A 43 0.03 8.68 -15.81
C LYS A 43 1.21 8.35 -14.89
N SER A 44 2.41 8.39 -15.45
CA SER A 44 3.69 8.35 -14.72
C SER A 44 4.50 9.58 -15.09
N ILE A 45 5.05 10.27 -14.10
CA ILE A 45 5.85 11.50 -14.28
C ILE A 45 7.19 11.28 -13.58
N ASP A 46 8.28 11.31 -14.35
CA ASP A 46 9.64 11.30 -13.81
C ASP A 46 9.96 12.69 -13.22
N VAL A 47 10.39 12.72 -11.96
CA VAL A 47 10.79 13.94 -11.25
C VAL A 47 12.20 13.83 -10.65
N GLY A 48 13.04 12.95 -11.20
CA GLY A 48 14.44 12.77 -10.80
C GLY A 48 14.65 11.50 -9.96
N ASP A 49 14.70 11.66 -8.64
CA ASP A 49 14.90 10.53 -7.72
C ASP A 49 13.61 9.73 -7.44
N HIS A 50 12.46 10.22 -7.91
CA HIS A 50 11.15 9.60 -7.77
C HIS A 50 10.35 9.63 -9.08
N ILE A 51 9.37 8.73 -9.17
CA ILE A 51 8.32 8.75 -10.19
C ILE A 51 7.00 9.02 -9.50
N ILE A 52 6.26 10.04 -9.94
CA ILE A 52 4.89 10.31 -9.52
C ILE A 52 3.94 9.47 -10.39
N TYR A 53 3.17 8.59 -9.77
CA TYR A 53 2.08 7.87 -10.43
C TYR A 53 0.74 8.54 -10.13
N ILE A 54 -0.04 8.82 -11.17
CA ILE A 54 -1.43 9.26 -11.07
C ILE A 54 -2.32 8.05 -11.36
N GLY A 55 -3.19 7.72 -10.41
CA GLY A 55 -4.11 6.58 -10.50
C GLY A 55 -5.57 7.00 -10.56
N GLU A 56 -6.34 6.35 -11.43
CA GLU A 56 -7.81 6.37 -11.43
C GLU A 56 -8.31 5.31 -10.45
N ILE A 57 -9.17 5.69 -9.51
CA ILE A 57 -9.77 4.77 -8.53
C ILE A 57 -10.82 3.92 -9.25
N LEU A 58 -10.62 2.60 -9.29
CA LEU A 58 -11.59 1.65 -9.83
C LEU A 58 -12.52 1.06 -8.75
N GLU A 59 -12.03 0.98 -7.51
CA GLU A 59 -12.75 0.52 -6.33
C GLU A 59 -12.12 1.12 -5.07
N ALA A 60 -12.93 1.37 -4.04
CA ALA A 60 -12.48 1.91 -2.77
C ALA A 60 -13.44 1.46 -1.66
N GLU A 61 -12.90 1.27 -0.46
CA GLU A 61 -13.70 0.86 0.70
C GLU A 61 -13.08 1.36 2.00
N ILE A 62 -13.94 1.75 2.94
CA ILE A 62 -13.59 1.96 4.34
C ILE A 62 -13.99 0.69 5.09
N LYS A 63 -13.00 -0.04 5.63
CA LYS A 63 -13.19 -1.34 6.31
C LYS A 63 -13.35 -1.19 7.83
N SER A 64 -12.82 -0.13 8.42
CA SER A 64 -12.89 0.15 9.87
C SER A 64 -12.87 1.66 10.14
N ASN A 65 -13.49 2.07 11.25
CA ASN A 65 -13.47 3.45 11.75
C ASN A 65 -12.31 3.72 12.73
N GLU A 66 -11.36 2.79 12.82
CA GLU A 66 -10.13 2.98 13.59
C GLU A 66 -9.30 4.16 13.10
N LYS A 67 -8.45 4.70 13.98
CA LYS A 67 -7.57 5.81 13.63
C LYS A 67 -6.47 5.34 12.68
N PRO A 68 -6.13 6.15 11.65
CA PRO A 68 -5.01 5.84 10.77
C PRO A 68 -3.70 5.78 11.55
N LEU A 69 -2.81 4.87 11.13
CA LEU A 69 -1.44 4.85 11.63
C LEU A 69 -0.70 6.08 11.08
N ILE A 70 -0.35 7.00 11.97
CA ILE A 70 0.43 8.19 11.63
C ILE A 70 1.92 7.83 11.75
N TYR A 71 2.70 8.24 10.76
CA TYR A 71 4.15 8.06 10.80
C TYR A 71 4.80 9.06 11.76
N ASN A 72 5.60 8.56 12.71
CA ASN A 72 6.45 9.35 13.58
C ASN A 72 7.90 8.82 13.45
N PRO A 73 8.88 9.67 13.05
CA PRO A 73 10.27 9.24 12.89
C PRO A 73 10.87 8.53 14.11
N GLN A 74 10.49 8.93 15.32
CA GLN A 74 11.03 8.37 16.57
C GLN A 74 10.63 6.91 16.82
N ASP A 75 9.57 6.42 16.16
CA ASP A 75 9.07 5.05 16.36
C ASP A 75 9.79 4.02 15.47
N TYR A 76 10.60 4.51 14.52
CA TYR A 76 11.26 3.71 13.49
C TYR A 76 12.78 3.89 13.45
N PHE A 77 13.31 4.97 14.03
CA PHE A 77 14.72 5.31 14.09
C PHE A 77 15.19 5.59 15.52
#